data_AF-A0A366W191-F1
#
_entry.id   AF-A0A366W191-F1
#
_cell.length_a   1.000
_cell.length_b   1.000
_cell.length_c   1.000
_cell.angle_alpha   90.00
_cell.angle_beta   90.00
_cell.angle_gamma   90.00
#
_symmetry.space_group_name_H-M   'P 1'
#
loop_
_entity.id
_entity.type
_entity.pdbx_description
1 polymer ?
#
loop_
_entity_poly.entity_id
_entity_poly.type
_entity_poly.pdbx_seq_one_letter_code
_entity_poly.pdbx_strand_id
1 'polypeptide(L)'
;MSDTSIITNKLAALLSDDDVYVAGARVIVQGGSPAPLAAVLTEIDATVLERTLVFSIDDVNVSMIVAGRRLRGFTDVSGNLPEAANVIGKVLSRDDAETLQAAGDLMLLLCASANRVTVRSLPATPFGTGADAGLSASGLATLWHINLDDKPAAFIERYLSANAADLSAYIYVSNGDVVKTVGDVATLDALWSTQVTEFRKRHRALLPKQDGPRLTCLDEPMGEGSTVAIAIDGNDVGLFSYKRSQMPRLVSAWTASLG
;
A
#
# COMPACT_ATOMS: atom_id res chain seq x y z
N MET A 1 23.46 8.67 -2.54
CA MET A 1 22.99 7.40 -1.93
C MET A 1 23.74 6.27 -2.62
N SER A 2 24.33 5.32 -1.89
CA SER A 2 25.21 4.29 -2.47
C SER A 2 24.42 3.09 -2.98
N ASP A 3 24.85 2.51 -4.10
CA ASP A 3 24.27 1.29 -4.70
C ASP A 3 24.10 0.13 -3.70
N THR A 4 24.93 0.11 -2.66
CA THR A 4 24.88 -0.89 -1.59
C THR A 4 23.57 -0.84 -0.80
N SER A 5 22.98 0.33 -0.52
CA SER A 5 21.72 0.41 0.23
C SER A 5 20.53 -0.07 -0.60
N ILE A 6 20.56 0.14 -1.92
CA ILE A 6 19.54 -0.35 -2.85
C ILE A 6 19.59 -1.89 -2.92
N ILE A 7 20.79 -2.46 -3.01
CA ILE A 7 21.00 -3.91 -3.03
C ILE A 7 20.54 -4.54 -1.71
N THR A 8 20.88 -3.95 -0.57
CA THR A 8 20.46 -4.46 0.75
C THR A 8 18.94 -4.42 0.92
N ASN A 9 18.28 -3.33 0.49
CA ASN A 9 16.81 -3.24 0.56
C ASN A 9 16.13 -4.28 -0.36
N LYS A 10 16.69 -4.52 -1.55
CA LYS A 10 16.16 -5.54 -2.48
C LYS A 10 16.39 -6.97 -1.98
N LEU A 11 17.55 -7.24 -1.39
CA LEU A 11 17.83 -8.53 -0.74
C LEU A 11 16.89 -8.77 0.45
N ALA A 12 16.64 -7.74 1.27
CA ALA A 12 15.69 -7.84 2.38
C ALA A 12 14.25 -8.11 1.90
N ALA A 13 13.82 -7.45 0.81
CA ALA A 13 12.50 -7.68 0.20
C ALA A 13 12.39 -9.05 -0.49
N LEU A 14 13.48 -9.58 -1.05
CA LEU A 14 13.51 -10.94 -1.62
C LEU A 14 13.55 -12.03 -0.54
N LEU A 15 14.14 -11.73 0.62
CA LEU A 15 14.24 -12.66 1.76
C LEU A 15 12.96 -12.69 2.61
N SER A 16 12.04 -11.74 2.42
CA SER A 16 10.84 -11.64 3.26
C SER A 16 9.70 -12.58 2.87
N ASP A 17 9.79 -13.33 1.76
CA ASP A 17 8.98 -14.50 1.35
C ASP A 17 7.48 -14.56 1.74
N ASP A 18 6.83 -13.41 1.95
CA ASP A 18 5.40 -13.23 2.26
C ASP A 18 4.64 -12.77 1.01
N ASP A 19 5.01 -13.29 -0.16
CA ASP A 19 4.30 -13.01 -1.41
C ASP A 19 2.91 -13.68 -1.37
N VAL A 20 1.86 -12.87 -1.15
CA VAL A 20 0.48 -13.33 -1.18
C VAL A 20 0.01 -13.42 -2.64
N TYR A 21 -0.53 -14.57 -3.04
CA TYR A 21 -1.10 -14.78 -4.38
C TYR A 21 -2.62 -14.87 -4.35
N VAL A 22 -3.28 -14.17 -5.27
CA VAL A 22 -4.73 -14.24 -5.49
C VAL A 22 -4.99 -14.52 -6.97
N ALA A 23 -5.73 -15.60 -7.25
CA ALA A 23 -6.09 -16.02 -8.62
C ALA A 23 -4.90 -16.10 -9.59
N GLY A 24 -3.72 -16.51 -9.10
CA GLY A 24 -2.49 -16.64 -9.88
C GLY A 24 -1.76 -15.33 -10.19
N ALA A 25 -2.12 -14.22 -9.52
CA ALA A 25 -1.38 -12.96 -9.54
C ALA A 25 -0.78 -12.69 -8.15
N ARG A 26 0.41 -12.08 -8.11
CA ARG A 26 1.01 -11.64 -6.85
C ARG A 26 0.36 -10.34 -6.40
N VAL A 27 -0.06 -10.24 -5.14
CA VAL A 27 -0.55 -9.01 -4.55
C VAL A 27 0.65 -8.13 -4.19
N ILE A 28 0.72 -6.94 -4.77
CA ILE A 28 1.80 -5.95 -4.48
C ILE A 28 1.29 -4.78 -3.66
N VAL A 29 -0.03 -4.60 -3.58
CA VAL A 29 -0.71 -3.59 -2.77
C VAL A 29 -2.01 -4.14 -2.21
N GLN A 30 -2.25 -3.88 -0.92
CA GLN A 30 -3.50 -4.19 -0.24
C GLN A 30 -3.88 -3.05 0.72
N GLY A 31 -5.14 -2.63 0.68
CA GLY A 31 -5.62 -1.45 1.42
C GLY A 31 -4.92 -0.15 0.99
N GLY A 32 -4.52 -0.05 -0.28
CA GLY A 32 -3.84 1.14 -0.82
C GLY A 32 -2.40 1.33 -0.33
N SER A 33 -1.77 0.28 0.24
CA SER A 33 -0.39 0.35 0.71
C SER A 33 0.48 -0.87 0.32
N PRO A 34 1.75 -0.67 -0.05
CA PRO A 34 2.40 0.62 -0.33
C PRO A 34 1.65 1.42 -1.42
N ALA A 35 1.95 2.71 -1.56
CA ALA A 35 1.21 3.57 -2.49
C ALA A 35 1.13 2.88 -3.87
N PRO A 36 -0.07 2.70 -4.47
CA PRO A 36 -0.28 1.87 -5.66
C PRO A 36 0.72 2.12 -6.78
N LEU A 37 0.94 3.40 -7.10
CA LEU A 37 1.84 3.78 -8.18
C LEU A 37 3.32 3.54 -7.85
N ALA A 38 3.73 3.71 -6.59
CA ALA A 38 5.09 3.40 -6.16
C ALA A 38 5.37 1.89 -6.22
N ALA A 39 4.38 1.05 -5.87
CA ALA A 39 4.47 -0.40 -5.99
C ALA A 39 4.65 -0.82 -7.46
N VAL A 40 3.87 -0.25 -8.38
CA VAL A 40 3.99 -0.50 -9.82
C VAL A 40 5.39 -0.12 -10.33
N LEU A 41 5.91 1.05 -9.95
CA LEU A 41 7.26 1.47 -10.33
C LEU A 41 8.35 0.55 -9.76
N THR A 42 8.15 0.02 -8.55
CA THR A 42 9.06 -0.95 -7.93
C THR A 42 9.10 -2.26 -8.71
N GLU A 43 7.94 -2.74 -9.19
CA GLU A 43 7.86 -3.93 -10.06
C GLU A 43 8.55 -3.72 -11.41
N ILE A 44 8.42 -2.52 -11.99
CA ILE A 44 9.15 -2.14 -13.20
C ILE A 44 10.67 -2.20 -12.95
N ASP A 45 11.14 -1.65 -11.83
CA ASP A 45 12.56 -1.65 -11.47
C ASP A 45 13.10 -3.04 -11.08
N ALA A 46 12.24 -3.96 -10.66
CA ALA A 46 12.61 -5.34 -10.36
C ALA A 46 12.75 -6.20 -11.64
N THR A 47 12.13 -5.78 -12.74
CA THR A 47 12.04 -6.57 -13.98
C THR A 47 13.25 -6.34 -14.90
N VAL A 48 14.18 -7.30 -14.92
CA VAL A 48 15.40 -7.23 -15.73
C VAL A 48 15.20 -7.78 -17.14
N LEU A 49 14.56 -8.94 -17.28
CA LEU A 49 14.28 -9.56 -18.57
C LEU A 49 13.05 -8.93 -19.20
N GLU A 50 13.03 -8.86 -20.54
CA GLU A 50 11.86 -8.34 -21.26
C GLU A 50 10.63 -9.20 -20.98
N ARG A 51 9.58 -8.56 -20.46
CA ARG A 51 8.33 -9.18 -20.05
C ARG A 51 7.16 -8.23 -20.27
N THR A 52 5.98 -8.81 -20.46
CA THR A 52 4.73 -8.08 -20.34
C THR A 52 4.25 -8.19 -18.89
N LEU A 53 4.25 -7.09 -18.15
CA LEU A 53 3.67 -7.03 -16.81
C LEU A 53 2.21 -6.64 -16.93
N VAL A 54 1.33 -7.47 -16.38
CA VAL A 54 -0.11 -7.19 -16.32
C VAL A 54 -0.45 -6.84 -14.87
N PHE A 55 -0.78 -5.58 -14.64
CA PHE A 55 -1.24 -5.09 -13.35
C PHE A 55 -2.77 -5.10 -13.33
N SER A 56 -3.37 -5.76 -12.35
CA SER A 56 -4.79 -5.57 -12.01
C SER A 56 -4.85 -4.57 -10.87
N ILE A 57 -5.32 -3.36 -11.19
CA ILE A 57 -5.54 -2.24 -10.28
C ILE A 57 -7.04 -2.20 -10.03
N ASP A 58 -7.46 -2.76 -8.89
CA ASP A 58 -8.85 -3.15 -8.65
C ASP A 58 -9.43 -3.94 -9.85
N ASP A 59 -10.42 -3.38 -10.56
CA ASP A 59 -11.09 -4.02 -11.70
C ASP A 59 -10.47 -3.70 -13.08
N VAL A 60 -9.42 -2.88 -13.12
CA VAL A 60 -8.76 -2.45 -14.37
C VAL A 60 -7.43 -3.16 -14.54
N ASN A 61 -7.27 -3.87 -15.65
CA ASN A 61 -6.00 -4.45 -16.09
C ASN A 61 -5.21 -3.47 -16.96
N VAL A 62 -3.93 -3.29 -16.64
CA VAL A 62 -2.97 -2.51 -17.42
C VAL A 62 -1.81 -3.41 -17.81
N SER A 63 -1.59 -3.57 -19.12
CA SER A 63 -0.50 -4.36 -19.67
C SER A 63 0.64 -3.46 -20.14
N MET A 64 1.82 -3.67 -19.58
CA MET A 64 3.01 -2.86 -19.82
C MET A 64 4.17 -3.72 -20.31
N ILE A 65 4.97 -3.18 -21.22
CA ILE A 65 6.23 -3.81 -21.63
C ILE A 65 7.37 -3.24 -20.84
N VAL A 66 8.10 -4.12 -20.15
CA VAL A 66 9.21 -3.76 -19.28
C VAL A 66 10.42 -4.58 -19.66
N ALA A 67 11.57 -3.92 -19.81
CA ALA A 67 12.85 -4.57 -20.09
C ALA A 67 13.99 -3.79 -19.44
N GLY A 68 15.00 -4.48 -18.92
CA GLY A 68 16.20 -3.83 -18.39
C GLY A 68 15.89 -2.83 -17.27
N ARG A 69 14.84 -3.08 -16.47
CA ARG A 69 14.35 -2.20 -15.39
C ARG A 69 13.74 -0.89 -15.87
N ARG A 70 13.19 -0.90 -17.09
CA ARG A 70 12.64 0.27 -17.77
C ARG A 70 11.29 -0.04 -18.38
N LEU A 71 10.34 0.87 -18.22
CA LEU A 71 9.06 0.84 -18.90
C LEU A 71 9.26 1.30 -20.35
N ARG A 72 8.88 0.45 -21.31
CA ARG A 72 8.94 0.76 -22.74
C ARG A 72 7.62 1.35 -23.23
N GLY A 73 6.49 0.92 -22.68
CA GLY A 73 5.17 1.48 -22.99
C GLY A 73 4.02 0.57 -22.59
N PHE A 74 2.81 1.01 -22.95
CA PHE A 74 1.55 0.35 -22.63
C PHE A 74 1.08 -0.45 -23.86
N THR A 75 0.73 -1.71 -23.66
CA THR A 75 0.24 -2.59 -24.74
C THR A 75 -1.27 -2.71 -24.74
N ASP A 76 -1.88 -2.65 -23.56
CA ASP A 76 -3.32 -2.76 -23.41
C ASP A 76 -3.76 -2.15 -22.08
N VAL A 77 -4.99 -1.63 -22.04
CA VAL A 77 -5.66 -1.18 -20.82
C VAL A 77 -7.11 -1.63 -20.95
N SER A 78 -7.55 -2.48 -20.03
CA SER A 78 -8.94 -2.92 -20.01
C SER A 78 -9.85 -1.81 -19.50
N GLY A 79 -11.11 -1.84 -19.93
CA GLY A 79 -12.07 -0.79 -19.58
C GLY A 79 -12.06 0.32 -20.63
N ASN A 80 -13.22 0.93 -20.85
CA ASN A 80 -13.39 1.94 -21.88
C ASN A 80 -12.93 3.31 -21.35
N LEU A 81 -11.62 3.47 -21.15
CA LEU A 81 -11.00 4.69 -20.64
C LEU A 81 -10.48 5.53 -21.83
N PRO A 82 -11.09 6.67 -22.16
CA PRO A 82 -10.65 7.53 -23.25
C PRO A 82 -9.18 7.96 -23.12
N GLU A 83 -8.70 8.15 -21.90
CA GLU A 83 -7.33 8.55 -21.57
C GLU A 83 -6.29 7.52 -22.03
N ALA A 84 -6.66 6.23 -22.08
CA ALA A 84 -5.77 5.15 -22.48
C ALA A 84 -5.45 5.15 -23.99
N ALA A 85 -6.34 5.70 -24.82
CA ALA A 85 -6.16 5.73 -26.28
C ALA A 85 -4.91 6.51 -26.71
N ASN A 86 -4.48 7.48 -25.90
CA ASN A 86 -3.32 8.31 -26.19
C ASN A 86 -1.98 7.67 -25.84
N VAL A 87 -1.98 6.51 -25.15
CA VAL A 87 -0.75 5.87 -24.65
C VAL A 87 -0.57 4.42 -25.11
N ILE A 88 -1.67 3.70 -25.40
CA ILE A 88 -1.60 2.32 -25.89
C ILE A 88 -0.86 2.26 -27.23
N GLY A 89 0.09 1.32 -27.34
CA GLY A 89 0.86 1.08 -28.55
C GLY A 89 2.00 2.08 -28.78
N LYS A 90 2.15 3.11 -27.93
CA LYS A 90 3.20 4.11 -28.07
C LYS A 90 4.41 3.79 -27.20
N VAL A 91 5.60 3.94 -27.78
CA VAL A 91 6.87 3.85 -27.05
C VAL A 91 7.04 5.10 -26.19
N LEU A 92 7.36 4.91 -24.92
CA LEU A 92 7.67 6.01 -24.02
C LEU A 92 9.11 6.49 -24.25
N SER A 93 9.24 7.78 -24.53
CA SER A 93 10.51 8.49 -24.68
C SER A 93 10.49 9.78 -23.86
N ARG A 94 11.68 10.28 -23.48
CA ARG A 94 11.81 11.61 -22.86
C ARG A 94 11.52 12.74 -23.83
N ASP A 95 11.70 12.48 -25.13
CA ASP A 95 11.53 13.49 -26.18
C ASP A 95 10.06 13.71 -26.57
N ASP A 96 9.17 12.80 -26.14
CA ASP A 96 7.72 12.89 -26.34
C ASP A 96 7.02 13.21 -25.00
N ALA A 97 7.05 14.49 -24.64
CA ALA A 97 6.46 14.97 -23.39
C ALA A 97 4.94 14.76 -23.31
N GLU A 98 4.23 14.78 -24.45
CA GLU A 98 2.78 14.63 -24.49
C GLU A 98 2.37 13.19 -24.15
N THR A 99 2.98 12.19 -24.81
CA THR A 99 2.71 10.78 -24.50
C THR A 99 3.15 10.44 -23.07
N LEU A 100 4.26 11.03 -22.60
CA LEU A 100 4.78 10.79 -21.25
C LEU A 100 3.89 11.37 -20.15
N GLN A 101 3.31 12.56 -20.38
CA GLN A 101 2.34 13.16 -19.48
C GLN A 101 1.04 12.34 -19.46
N ALA A 102 0.51 11.97 -20.63
CA ALA A 102 -0.69 11.15 -20.72
C ALA A 102 -0.54 9.78 -20.02
N ALA A 103 0.65 9.18 -20.10
CA ALA A 103 0.97 7.95 -19.37
C ALA A 103 0.97 8.15 -17.85
N GLY A 104 1.53 9.27 -17.38
CA GLY A 104 1.52 9.64 -15.97
C GLY A 104 0.10 9.89 -15.45
N ASP A 105 -0.69 10.67 -16.19
CA ASP A 105 -2.06 11.02 -15.83
C ASP A 105 -2.96 9.78 -15.75
N LEU A 106 -2.84 8.87 -16.73
CA LEU A 106 -3.55 7.58 -16.70
C LEU A 106 -3.20 6.78 -15.45
N MET A 107 -1.91 6.64 -15.16
CA MET A 107 -1.47 5.83 -14.02
C MET A 107 -1.84 6.46 -12.68
N LEU A 108 -1.76 7.79 -12.55
CA LEU A 108 -2.22 8.52 -11.39
C LEU A 108 -3.74 8.36 -11.19
N LEU A 109 -4.52 8.48 -12.27
CA LEU A 109 -5.97 8.28 -12.23
C LEU A 109 -6.33 6.88 -11.72
N LEU A 110 -5.69 5.84 -12.28
CA LEU A 110 -5.93 4.46 -11.87
C LEU A 110 -5.47 4.18 -10.43
N CYS A 111 -4.37 4.78 -10.02
CA CYS A 111 -3.75 4.52 -8.72
C CYS A 111 -4.30 5.40 -7.58
N ALA A 112 -5.03 6.48 -7.86
CA ALA A 112 -5.44 7.46 -6.86
C ALA A 112 -6.30 6.87 -5.73
N SER A 113 -7.14 5.88 -6.04
CA SER A 113 -8.03 5.22 -5.08
C SER A 113 -7.92 3.69 -5.12
N ALA A 114 -6.84 3.17 -5.69
CA ALA A 114 -6.67 1.73 -5.84
C ALA A 114 -6.49 1.06 -4.48
N ASN A 115 -7.43 0.19 -4.11
CA ASN A 115 -7.35 -0.52 -2.85
C ASN A 115 -6.46 -1.75 -2.94
N ARG A 116 -6.45 -2.42 -4.10
CA ARG A 116 -5.63 -3.59 -4.35
C ARG A 116 -4.93 -3.47 -5.70
N VAL A 117 -3.65 -3.82 -5.71
CA VAL A 117 -2.89 -4.01 -6.96
C VAL A 117 -2.28 -5.39 -6.94
N THR A 118 -2.48 -6.12 -8.04
CA THR A 118 -1.81 -7.40 -8.28
C THR A 118 -1.01 -7.34 -9.58
N VAL A 119 0.02 -8.17 -9.70
CA VAL A 119 0.89 -8.24 -10.88
C VAL A 119 1.00 -9.68 -11.37
N ARG A 120 1.00 -9.84 -12.69
CA ARG A 120 1.37 -11.07 -13.39
C ARG A 120 2.50 -10.76 -14.37
N SER A 121 3.47 -11.66 -14.47
CA SER A 121 4.52 -11.59 -15.49
C SER A 121 4.21 -12.57 -16.61
N LEU A 122 4.04 -12.06 -17.83
CA LEU A 122 3.76 -12.84 -19.03
C LEU A 122 4.97 -12.81 -19.99
N PRO A 123 5.05 -13.74 -20.96
CA PRO A 123 6.03 -13.65 -22.04
C PRO A 123 5.96 -12.29 -22.74
N ALA A 124 7.12 -11.78 -23.15
CA ALA A 124 7.20 -10.53 -23.89
C ALA A 124 6.39 -10.59 -25.19
N THR A 125 5.65 -9.52 -25.48
CA THR A 125 5.07 -9.29 -26.80
C THR A 125 5.93 -8.29 -27.57
N PRO A 126 5.99 -8.38 -28.91
CA PRO A 126 6.75 -7.42 -29.72
C PRO A 126 6.24 -5.99 -29.49
N PHE A 127 7.15 -5.07 -29.18
CA PHE A 127 6.82 -3.67 -28.91
C PHE A 127 7.96 -2.73 -29.29
N GLY A 128 7.65 -1.71 -30.09
CA GLY A 128 8.63 -0.75 -30.60
C GLY A 128 9.77 -1.40 -31.40
N THR A 129 10.92 -0.73 -31.44
CA THR A 129 12.17 -1.24 -32.03
C THR A 129 13.14 -1.66 -30.93
N GLY A 130 14.07 -2.58 -31.17
CA GLY A 130 15.04 -3.02 -30.16
C GLY A 130 15.98 -1.93 -29.61
N ALA A 131 16.02 -0.75 -30.27
CA ALA A 131 16.79 0.40 -29.83
C ALA A 131 16.06 1.28 -28.80
N ASP A 132 14.74 1.13 -28.66
CA ASP A 132 13.95 1.97 -27.76
C ASP A 132 14.14 1.52 -26.31
N ALA A 133 15.00 2.24 -25.59
CA ALA A 133 15.45 1.86 -24.25
C ALA A 133 14.38 2.05 -23.16
N GLY A 134 13.30 2.79 -23.42
CA GLY A 134 12.29 3.13 -22.42
C GLY A 134 12.82 3.99 -21.26
N LEU A 135 12.01 4.10 -20.20
CA LEU A 135 12.26 4.97 -19.04
C LEU A 135 12.44 4.16 -17.76
N SER A 136 13.47 4.49 -16.97
CA SER A 136 13.68 3.86 -15.66
C SER A 136 12.60 4.27 -14.66
N ALA A 137 12.29 3.39 -13.71
CA ALA A 137 11.34 3.68 -12.63
C ALA A 137 11.70 4.96 -11.85
N SER A 138 12.98 5.19 -11.56
CA SER A 138 13.46 6.42 -10.92
C SER A 138 13.24 7.68 -11.78
N GLY A 139 13.37 7.54 -13.11
CA GLY A 139 13.09 8.62 -14.06
C GLY A 139 11.61 8.96 -14.10
N LEU A 140 10.76 7.92 -14.16
CA LEU A 140 9.30 8.07 -14.10
C LEU A 140 8.85 8.67 -12.77
N ALA A 141 9.40 8.22 -11.65
CA ALA A 141 9.10 8.76 -10.33
C ALA A 141 9.40 10.26 -10.24
N THR A 142 10.53 10.70 -10.80
CA THR A 142 10.88 12.12 -10.84
C THR A 142 9.89 12.92 -11.67
N LEU A 143 9.55 12.41 -12.85
CA LEU A 143 8.65 13.08 -13.81
C LEU A 143 7.21 13.16 -13.33
N TRP A 144 6.74 12.12 -12.63
CA TRP A 144 5.38 12.02 -12.11
C TRP A 144 5.28 12.45 -10.64
N HIS A 145 6.35 13.01 -10.07
CA HIS A 145 6.43 13.49 -8.69
C HIS A 145 6.06 12.43 -7.62
N ILE A 146 6.52 11.20 -7.81
CA ILE A 146 6.28 10.07 -6.91
C ILE A 146 7.48 9.89 -5.99
N ASN A 147 7.23 9.79 -4.68
CA ASN A 147 8.25 9.40 -3.73
C ASN A 147 8.39 7.86 -3.69
N LEU A 148 9.45 7.31 -4.29
CA LEU A 148 9.76 5.88 -4.21
C LEU A 148 10.29 5.45 -2.85
N ASP A 149 10.76 6.41 -2.03
CA ASP A 149 11.27 6.15 -0.69
C ASP A 149 10.17 6.22 0.38
N ASP A 150 8.91 6.52 0.00
CA ASP A 150 7.78 6.46 0.91
C ASP A 150 7.58 5.02 1.37
N LYS A 151 7.94 4.76 2.62
CA LYS A 151 7.67 3.48 3.26
C LYS A 151 6.15 3.33 3.37
N PRO A 152 5.61 2.13 3.11
CA PRO A 152 4.21 1.85 3.45
C PRO A 152 3.97 2.24 4.91
N ALA A 153 2.90 3.00 5.13
CA ALA A 153 2.43 3.30 6.48
C ALA A 153 2.33 1.98 7.28
N ALA A 154 2.65 2.03 8.57
CA ALA A 154 2.63 0.82 9.39
C ALA A 154 1.23 0.18 9.35
N PHE A 155 1.14 -1.13 9.53
CA PHE A 155 -0.11 -1.88 9.48
C PHE A 155 -1.26 -1.20 10.27
N ILE A 156 -0.95 -0.77 11.50
CA ILE A 156 -1.90 -0.08 12.37
C ILE A 156 -2.39 1.24 11.77
N GLU A 157 -1.48 2.06 11.23
CA GLU A 157 -1.84 3.35 10.62
C GLU A 157 -2.77 3.16 9.42
N ARG A 158 -2.49 2.14 8.61
CA ARG A 158 -3.31 1.78 7.45
C ARG A 158 -4.70 1.34 7.86
N TYR A 159 -4.77 0.44 8.84
CA TYR A 159 -6.04 -0.05 9.37
C TYR A 159 -6.91 1.10 9.91
N LEU A 160 -6.33 2.00 10.69
CA LEU A 160 -7.06 3.17 11.21
C LEU A 160 -7.53 4.11 10.10
N SER A 161 -6.67 4.38 9.12
CA SER A 161 -7.00 5.28 8.01
C SER A 161 -8.10 4.70 7.11
N ALA A 162 -8.03 3.41 6.79
CA ALA A 162 -9.03 2.71 5.96
C ALA A 162 -10.41 2.65 6.62
N ASN A 163 -10.47 2.62 7.96
CA ASN A 163 -11.72 2.52 8.70
C ASN A 163 -12.17 3.85 9.32
N ALA A 164 -11.53 4.98 8.97
CA ALA A 164 -11.76 6.27 9.63
C ALA A 164 -13.23 6.71 9.67
N ALA A 165 -14.05 6.32 8.67
CA ALA A 165 -15.48 6.62 8.64
C ALA A 165 -16.31 5.85 9.69
N ASP A 166 -15.83 4.70 10.14
CA ASP A 166 -16.46 3.89 11.19
C ASP A 166 -15.91 4.22 12.59
N LEU A 167 -14.87 5.07 12.68
CA LEU A 167 -14.25 5.54 13.90
C LEU A 167 -14.81 6.91 14.31
N SER A 168 -14.91 7.15 15.62
CA SER A 168 -15.26 8.47 16.16
C SER A 168 -14.03 9.32 16.45
N ALA A 169 -12.97 8.69 16.97
CA ALA A 169 -11.64 9.28 17.13
C ALA A 169 -10.57 8.19 17.18
N TYR A 170 -9.32 8.54 16.87
CA TYR A 170 -8.19 7.64 17.08
C TYR A 170 -6.88 8.37 17.38
N ILE A 171 -5.99 7.66 18.07
CA ILE A 171 -4.59 7.98 18.29
C ILE A 171 -3.76 6.85 17.68
N TYR A 172 -2.82 7.22 16.82
CA TYR A 172 -1.81 6.32 16.30
C TYR A 172 -0.45 6.66 16.91
N VAL A 173 0.19 5.66 17.48
CA VAL A 173 1.50 5.74 18.13
C VAL A 173 2.45 4.79 17.44
N SER A 174 3.64 5.28 17.08
CA SER A 174 4.73 4.47 16.55
C SER A 174 5.95 4.64 17.43
N ASN A 175 6.56 3.52 17.83
CA ASN A 175 7.77 3.52 18.67
C ASN A 175 7.65 4.33 19.98
N GLY A 176 6.42 4.46 20.51
CA GLY A 176 6.12 5.18 21.75
C GLY A 176 5.74 6.64 21.57
N ASP A 177 5.93 7.20 20.37
CA ASP A 177 5.56 8.59 20.06
C ASP A 177 4.20 8.65 19.37
N VAL A 178 3.37 9.61 19.78
CA VAL A 178 2.09 9.88 19.11
C VAL A 178 2.39 10.49 17.74
N VAL A 179 2.10 9.74 16.68
CA VAL A 179 2.36 10.15 15.29
C VAL A 179 1.17 10.89 14.70
N LYS A 180 -0.05 10.44 15.02
CA LYS A 180 -1.27 10.98 14.41
C LYS A 180 -2.48 10.87 15.33
N THR A 181 -3.32 11.90 15.31
CA THR A 181 -4.58 11.99 16.06
C THR A 181 -5.70 12.49 15.15
N VAL A 182 -6.88 11.88 15.25
CA VAL A 182 -8.07 12.29 14.48
C VAL A 182 -9.30 12.28 15.38
N GLY A 183 -10.16 13.29 15.27
CA GLY A 183 -11.38 13.44 16.06
C GLY A 183 -11.14 14.04 17.46
N ASP A 184 -12.13 13.92 18.34
CA ASP A 184 -12.00 14.29 19.75
C ASP A 184 -11.31 13.16 20.53
N VAL A 185 -10.02 13.36 20.81
CA VAL A 185 -9.14 12.34 21.42
C VAL A 185 -8.97 12.52 22.92
N ALA A 186 -9.64 13.47 23.58
CA ALA A 186 -9.38 13.79 24.99
C ALA A 186 -9.49 12.56 25.93
N THR A 187 -10.51 11.74 25.74
CA THR A 187 -10.68 10.47 26.49
C THR A 187 -9.61 9.44 26.12
N LEU A 188 -9.22 9.38 24.85
CA LEU A 188 -8.20 8.44 24.37
C LEU A 188 -6.80 8.84 24.90
N ASP A 189 -6.47 10.13 24.97
CA ASP A 189 -5.23 10.64 25.54
C ASP A 189 -5.15 10.33 27.05
N ALA A 190 -6.26 10.48 27.77
CA ALA A 190 -6.35 10.12 29.18
C ALA A 190 -6.09 8.62 29.39
N LEU A 191 -6.66 7.75 28.55
CA LEU A 191 -6.42 6.31 28.59
C LEU A 191 -4.97 5.96 28.22
N TRP A 192 -4.43 6.59 27.18
CA TRP A 192 -3.06 6.38 26.71
C TRP A 192 -2.05 6.67 27.81
N SER A 193 -2.17 7.84 28.44
CA SER A 193 -1.24 8.31 29.47
C SER A 193 -1.31 7.52 30.79
N THR A 194 -2.43 6.85 31.07
CA THR A 194 -2.64 6.20 32.38
C THR A 194 -2.72 4.68 32.35
N GLN A 195 -3.28 4.08 31.31
CA GLN A 195 -3.66 2.66 31.32
C GLN A 195 -2.94 1.81 30.28
N VAL A 196 -2.60 2.37 29.11
CA VAL A 196 -2.15 1.56 27.97
C VAL A 196 -0.81 0.87 28.23
N THR A 197 0.13 1.53 28.91
CA THR A 197 1.43 0.91 29.27
C THR A 197 1.25 -0.31 30.17
N GLU A 198 0.44 -0.19 31.23
CA GLU A 198 0.17 -1.29 32.14
C GLU A 198 -0.65 -2.40 31.48
N PHE A 199 -1.60 -2.04 30.62
CA PHE A 199 -2.34 -2.99 29.79
C PHE A 199 -1.38 -3.84 28.93
N ARG A 200 -0.47 -3.21 28.17
CA ARG A 200 0.50 -3.91 27.32
C ARG A 200 1.39 -4.85 28.13
N LYS A 201 1.86 -4.40 29.29
CA LYS A 201 2.70 -5.20 30.20
C LYS A 201 1.96 -6.45 30.69
N ARG A 202 0.72 -6.29 31.18
CA ARG A 202 -0.10 -7.42 31.65
C ARG A 202 -0.47 -8.36 30.51
N HIS A 203 -0.83 -7.81 29.36
CA HIS A 203 -1.22 -8.59 28.18
C HIS A 203 -0.08 -9.45 27.65
N ARG A 204 1.17 -8.94 27.61
CA ARG A 204 2.36 -9.75 27.29
C ARG A 204 2.60 -10.86 28.30
N ALA A 205 2.41 -10.59 29.59
CA ALA A 205 2.59 -11.60 30.65
C ALA A 205 1.57 -12.74 30.54
N LEU A 206 0.33 -12.44 30.13
CA LEU A 206 -0.74 -13.42 29.98
C LEU A 206 -0.66 -14.21 28.67
N LEU A 207 -0.18 -13.59 27.59
CA LEU A 207 -0.13 -14.20 26.25
C LEU A 207 1.28 -14.10 25.64
N PRO A 208 2.27 -14.83 26.21
CA PRO A 208 3.68 -14.69 25.84
C PRO A 208 4.05 -15.31 24.47
N LYS A 209 3.17 -16.12 23.87
CA LYS A 209 3.44 -16.86 22.62
C LYS A 209 2.68 -16.36 21.38
N GLN A 210 1.95 -15.25 21.49
CA GLN A 210 1.21 -14.69 20.35
C GLN A 210 2.02 -13.59 19.67
N ASP A 211 3.00 -13.94 18.85
CA ASP A 211 3.65 -12.94 18.00
C ASP A 211 2.73 -12.58 16.82
N GLY A 212 2.56 -11.29 16.54
CA GLY A 212 1.75 -10.77 15.43
C GLY A 212 0.75 -9.66 15.81
N PRO A 213 0.06 -9.09 14.82
CA PRO A 213 -0.89 -8.01 15.03
C PRO A 213 -2.10 -8.48 15.85
N ARG A 214 -2.56 -7.64 16.79
CA ARG A 214 -3.70 -7.94 17.66
C ARG A 214 -4.68 -6.78 17.71
N LEU A 215 -5.97 -7.11 17.73
CA LEU A 215 -7.05 -6.17 18.01
C LEU A 215 -7.76 -6.61 19.30
N THR A 216 -7.89 -5.71 20.26
CA THR A 216 -8.65 -5.91 21.49
C THR A 216 -9.76 -4.87 21.55
N CYS A 217 -11.00 -5.34 21.40
CA CYS A 217 -12.20 -4.54 21.57
C CYS A 217 -12.67 -4.62 23.02
N LEU A 218 -12.90 -3.48 23.66
CA LEU A 218 -13.61 -3.45 24.93
C LEU A 218 -15.10 -3.56 24.64
N ASP A 219 -15.89 -4.31 25.42
CA ASP A 219 -17.33 -4.47 25.14
C ASP A 219 -18.19 -3.44 25.88
N GLU A 220 -17.64 -2.81 26.93
CA GLU A 220 -18.35 -1.80 27.71
C GLU A 220 -18.17 -0.40 27.11
N PRO A 221 -19.27 0.36 26.90
CA PRO A 221 -19.18 1.73 26.45
C PRO A 221 -18.57 2.61 27.53
N MET A 222 -17.66 3.50 27.13
CA MET A 222 -17.20 4.61 27.96
C MET A 222 -18.08 5.83 27.69
N GLY A 223 -18.90 6.21 28.68
CA GLY A 223 -19.74 7.41 28.58
C GLY A 223 -20.85 7.29 27.53
N GLU A 224 -20.96 8.27 26.62
CA GLU A 224 -22.05 8.49 25.65
C GLU A 224 -22.19 7.40 24.55
N GLY A 225 -22.14 6.11 24.90
CA GLY A 225 -22.36 5.00 23.97
C GLY A 225 -21.22 4.75 22.97
N SER A 226 -20.07 5.39 23.18
CA SER A 226 -18.83 5.08 22.45
C SER A 226 -18.05 3.99 23.17
N THR A 227 -17.43 3.11 22.41
CA THR A 227 -16.62 1.99 22.88
C THR A 227 -15.19 2.20 22.41
N VAL A 228 -14.21 1.64 23.12
CA VAL A 228 -12.79 1.79 22.79
C VAL A 228 -12.18 0.45 22.40
N ALA A 229 -11.27 0.47 21.43
CA ALA A 229 -10.43 -0.67 21.09
C ALA A 229 -8.97 -0.26 20.97
N ILE A 230 -8.11 -1.25 21.16
CA ILE A 230 -6.66 -1.12 20.99
C ILE A 230 -6.19 -2.14 19.96
N ALA A 231 -5.52 -1.64 18.92
CA ALA A 231 -4.81 -2.42 17.93
C ALA A 231 -3.30 -2.31 18.19
N ILE A 232 -2.58 -3.43 18.13
CA ILE A 232 -1.14 -3.49 18.43
C ILE A 232 -0.45 -4.35 17.39
N ASP A 233 0.63 -3.84 16.81
CA ASP A 233 1.55 -4.62 15.98
C ASP A 233 2.99 -4.21 16.32
N GLY A 234 3.73 -5.08 17.00
CA GLY A 234 5.06 -4.76 17.52
C GLY A 234 5.08 -3.49 18.41
N ASN A 235 5.68 -2.43 17.88
CA ASN A 235 5.81 -1.12 18.53
C ASN A 235 4.73 -0.11 18.10
N ASP A 236 3.94 -0.46 17.10
CA ASP A 236 2.86 0.37 16.59
C ASP A 236 1.57 0.07 17.36
N VAL A 237 0.88 1.13 17.79
CA VAL A 237 -0.35 1.03 18.59
C VAL A 237 -1.39 2.00 18.07
N GLY A 238 -2.61 1.51 17.91
CA GLY A 238 -3.78 2.28 17.54
C GLY A 238 -4.78 2.21 18.67
N LEU A 239 -5.09 3.35 19.28
CA LEU A 239 -6.15 3.46 20.29
C LEU A 239 -7.29 4.26 19.67
N PHE A 240 -8.49 3.70 19.62
CA PHE A 240 -9.59 4.33 18.89
C PHE A 240 -10.95 4.11 19.53
N SER A 241 -11.82 5.09 19.37
CA SER A 241 -13.23 5.02 19.78
C SER A 241 -14.14 4.80 18.58
N TYR A 242 -15.22 4.06 18.79
CA TYR A 242 -16.20 3.71 17.76
C TYR A 242 -17.57 3.49 18.41
N LYS A 243 -18.63 3.51 17.59
CA LYS A 243 -19.97 3.11 18.05
C LYS A 243 -20.04 1.60 18.14
N ARG A 244 -20.63 1.03 19.19
CA ARG A 244 -20.77 -0.43 19.36
C ARG A 244 -21.31 -1.16 18.12
N SER A 245 -22.24 -0.52 17.39
CA SER A 245 -22.81 -1.05 16.14
C SER A 245 -21.77 -1.31 15.03
N GLN A 246 -20.62 -0.64 15.06
CA GLN A 246 -19.55 -0.80 14.06
C GLN A 246 -18.56 -1.93 14.40
N MET A 247 -18.64 -2.51 15.60
CA MET A 247 -17.72 -3.58 16.04
C MET A 247 -17.62 -4.74 15.02
N PRO A 248 -18.73 -5.29 14.49
CA PRO A 248 -18.63 -6.40 13.54
C PRO A 248 -17.87 -6.02 12.26
N ARG A 249 -18.03 -4.78 11.77
CA ARG A 249 -17.32 -4.29 10.58
C ARG A 249 -15.84 -4.13 10.83
N LEU A 250 -15.47 -3.52 11.96
CA LEU A 250 -14.07 -3.32 12.35
C LEU A 250 -13.34 -4.65 12.54
N VAL A 251 -13.95 -5.61 13.25
CA VAL A 251 -13.35 -6.95 13.43
C VAL A 251 -13.22 -7.70 12.11
N SER A 252 -14.22 -7.59 11.22
CA SER A 252 -14.15 -8.17 9.88
C SER A 252 -13.03 -7.55 9.05
N ALA A 253 -12.93 -6.22 9.04
CA ALA A 253 -11.88 -5.47 8.33
C ALA A 253 -10.48 -5.83 8.86
N TRP A 254 -10.34 -6.01 10.18
CA TRP A 254 -9.09 -6.44 10.80
C TRP A 254 -8.67 -7.81 10.28
N THR A 255 -9.60 -8.78 10.30
CA THR A 255 -9.34 -10.14 9.83
C THR A 255 -8.96 -10.15 8.35
N ALA A 256 -9.68 -9.40 7.50
CA ALA A 256 -9.37 -9.26 6.07
C ALA A 256 -8.04 -8.54 5.79
N SER A 257 -7.52 -7.77 6.75
CA SER A 257 -6.23 -7.10 6.63
C SER A 257 -5.05 -8.02 6.99
N LEU A 258 -5.32 -9.17 7.62
CA LEU A 258 -4.31 -10.16 8.01
C LEU A 258 -4.19 -11.35 7.03
N GLY A 259 -5.16 -11.56 6.14
CA GLY A 259 -5.19 -12.66 5.16
C GLY A 259 -6.60 -13.07 4.76
#